data_AF-A0A936ZM95-F1
#
_entry.id   AF-A0A936ZM95-F1
#
_cell.length_a   1.000
_cell.length_b   1.000
_cell.length_c   1.000
_cell.angle_alpha   90.00
_cell.angle_beta   90.00
_cell.angle_gamma   90.00
#
_symmetry.space_group_name_H-M   'P 1'
#
loop_
_entity.id
_entity.type
_entity.pdbx_description
1 polymer ?
#
loop_
_entity_poly.entity_id
_entity_poly.type
_entity_poly.pdbx_seq_one_letter_code
_entity_poly.pdbx_strand_id
1 'polypeptide(L)'
;MKYVMLRLDGGELLPLLFPEFMQHSHMAQSVPATVVSAGHVSLEDGKIVARGASSSLDVLSREEDSGIIQAYFDGENVIQQEL
;
A
#
# COMPACT_ATOMS: atom_id res chain seq x y z
N MET A 1 -11.55 3.28 1.00
CA MET A 1 -10.48 3.53 0.02
C MET A 1 -9.70 2.24 -0.11
N LYS A 2 -9.06 2.04 -1.25
CA LYS A 2 -8.19 0.89 -1.50
C LYS A 2 -6.75 1.33 -1.56
N TYR A 3 -5.84 0.38 -1.40
CA TYR A 3 -4.43 0.60 -1.62
C TYR A 3 -3.77 -0.61 -2.29
N VAL A 4 -2.66 -0.35 -2.98
CA VAL A 4 -1.66 -1.35 -3.36
C VAL A 4 -0.32 -0.87 -2.82
N MET A 5 0.42 -1.77 -2.17
CA MET A 5 1.81 -1.57 -1.81
C MET A 5 2.71 -2.09 -2.92
N LEU A 6 3.53 -1.20 -3.47
CA LEU A 6 4.44 -1.49 -4.56
C LEU A 6 5.87 -1.45 -4.06
N ARG A 7 6.71 -2.37 -4.52
CA ARG A 7 8.17 -2.31 -4.37
C ARG A 7 8.77 -1.83 -5.67
N LEU A 8 9.40 -0.66 -5.62
CA LEU A 8 10.13 -0.10 -6.75
C LEU A 8 11.44 -0.87 -6.97
N ASP A 9 12.06 -0.71 -8.14
CA ASP A 9 13.33 -1.36 -8.49
C ASP A 9 14.48 -1.03 -7.50
N GLY A 10 14.39 0.11 -6.80
CA GLY A 10 15.32 0.51 -5.73
C GLY A 10 15.03 -0.10 -4.36
N GLY A 11 14.07 -1.02 -4.25
CA GLY A 11 13.68 -1.67 -2.99
C GLY A 11 12.66 -0.89 -2.15
N GLU A 12 12.49 0.40 -2.43
CA GLU A 12 11.55 1.30 -1.77
C GLU A 12 10.10 0.82 -1.87
N LEU A 13 9.35 0.95 -0.77
CA LEU A 13 7.93 0.64 -0.70
C LEU A 13 7.08 1.88 -0.92
N LEU A 14 6.29 1.87 -1.99
CA LEU A 14 5.39 2.94 -2.39
C LEU A 14 3.92 2.52 -2.17
N PRO A 15 3.21 3.11 -1.21
CA PRO A 15 1.77 2.93 -1.09
C PRO A 15 1.02 3.80 -2.10
N LEU A 16 0.22 3.19 -2.96
CA LEU A 16 -0.70 3.88 -3.86
C LEU A 16 -2.14 3.74 -3.34
N LEU A 17 -2.74 4.85 -2.90
CA LEU A 17 -4.11 4.91 -2.40
C LEU A 17 -5.07 5.39 -3.48
N PHE A 18 -6.24 4.77 -3.57
CA PHE A 18 -7.22 5.10 -4.61
C PHE A 18 -8.68 4.84 -4.19
N PRO A 19 -9.65 5.52 -4.86
CA PRO A 19 -11.08 5.30 -4.68
C PRO A 19 -11.55 3.84 -4.78
N GLU A 20 -12.63 3.56 -4.06
CA GLU A 20 -13.20 2.22 -3.89
C GLU A 20 -13.61 1.54 -5.21
N PHE A 21 -14.08 2.31 -6.19
CA PHE A 21 -14.59 1.77 -7.46
C PHE A 21 -13.48 1.25 -8.39
N MET A 22 -12.21 1.59 -8.13
CA MET A 22 -11.09 1.12 -8.95
C MET A 22 -10.62 -0.28 -8.51
N GLN A 23 -10.17 -1.06 -9.49
CA GLN A 23 -9.64 -2.41 -9.28
C GLN A 23 -8.15 -2.33 -8.91
N HIS A 24 -7.72 -3.13 -7.95
CA HIS A 24 -6.31 -3.16 -7.53
C HIS A 24 -5.37 -3.51 -8.69
N SER A 25 -5.74 -4.47 -9.54
CA SER A 25 -4.94 -4.89 -10.69
C SER A 25 -4.69 -3.78 -11.70
N HIS A 26 -5.67 -2.90 -11.94
CA HIS A 26 -5.48 -1.74 -12.82
C HIS A 26 -4.50 -0.74 -12.21
N MET A 27 -4.60 -0.49 -10.90
CA MET A 27 -3.74 0.45 -10.22
C MET A 27 -2.31 -0.07 -10.07
N ALA A 28 -2.13 -1.38 -9.87
CA ALA A 28 -0.81 -2.00 -9.81
C ALA A 28 0.01 -1.84 -11.11
N GLN A 29 -0.66 -1.62 -12.25
CA GLN A 29 -0.03 -1.44 -13.55
C GLN A 29 0.36 0.01 -13.84
N SER A 30 0.10 0.96 -12.93
CA SER A 30 0.36 2.38 -13.19
C SER A 30 1.85 2.73 -13.25
N VAL A 31 2.70 1.91 -12.62
CA VAL A 31 4.16 2.09 -12.57
C VAL A 31 4.86 0.72 -12.66
N PRO A 32 6.08 0.65 -13.23
CA PRO A 32 6.88 -0.57 -13.21
C PRO A 32 7.36 -0.85 -11.79
N ALA A 33 6.69 -1.79 -11.11
CA ALA A 33 6.99 -2.17 -9.74
C ALA A 33 6.47 -3.59 -9.45
N THR A 34 6.94 -4.18 -8.35
CA THR A 34 6.43 -5.46 -7.85
C THR A 34 5.32 -5.23 -6.83
N VAL A 35 4.18 -5.89 -6.97
CA VAL A 35 3.13 -5.87 -5.94
C VAL A 35 3.58 -6.65 -4.72
N VAL A 36 3.51 -6.02 -3.54
CA VAL A 36 3.87 -6.65 -2.25
C VAL A 36 2.63 -7.04 -1.46
N SER A 37 1.66 -6.13 -1.38
CA SER A 37 0.41 -6.32 -0.65
C SER A 37 -0.67 -5.40 -1.19
N ALA A 38 -1.93 -5.70 -0.89
CA ALA A 38 -3.05 -4.87 -1.28
C ALA A 38 -4.28 -5.14 -0.40
N GLY A 39 -5.14 -4.13 -0.27
CA GLY A 39 -6.33 -4.24 0.54
C GLY A 39 -7.13 -2.95 0.57
N HIS A 40 -7.80 -2.73 1.70
CA HIS A 40 -8.57 -1.54 1.99
C HIS A 40 -7.88 -0.73 3.07
N VAL A 41 -8.06 0.57 3.02
CA VAL A 41 -7.55 1.51 4.00
C VAL A 41 -8.71 2.34 4.56
N SER A 42 -8.75 2.43 5.88
CA SER A 42 -9.67 3.25 6.68
C SER A 42 -8.88 4.19 7.59
N LEU A 43 -9.57 5.23 8.06
CA LEU A 43 -9.09 6.08 9.15
C LEU A 43 -9.89 5.69 10.40
N GLU A 44 -9.22 5.13 11.40
CA GLU A 44 -9.81 4.70 12.69
C GLU A 44 -9.09 5.46 13.81
N ASP A 45 -9.83 6.23 14.61
CA ASP A 45 -9.28 7.04 15.72
C ASP A 45 -8.07 7.92 15.32
N GLY A 46 -8.12 8.49 14.11
CA GLY A 46 -7.07 9.34 13.56
C GLY A 46 -5.84 8.59 13.03
N LYS A 47 -5.88 7.26 13.00
CA LYS A 47 -4.79 6.41 12.51
C LYS A 47 -5.19 5.70 11.22
N ILE A 48 -4.22 5.56 10.33
CA ILE A 48 -4.36 4.72 9.14
C ILE A 48 -4.44 3.25 9.56
N VAL A 49 -5.43 2.54 9.02
CA VAL A 49 -5.62 1.10 9.21
C VAL A 49 -5.73 0.43 7.84
N ALA A 50 -4.76 -0.40 7.50
CA ALA A 50 -4.73 -1.25 6.32
C ALA A 50 -5.15 -2.68 6.67
N ARG A 51 -6.15 -3.22 5.95
CA ARG A 51 -6.68 -4.58 6.17
C ARG A 51 -7.20 -5.21 4.88
N GLY A 52 -7.44 -6.51 4.94
CA GLY A 52 -8.13 -7.26 3.88
C GLY A 52 -7.17 -7.83 2.84
N ALA A 53 -7.66 -7.95 1.61
CA ALA A 53 -6.97 -8.61 0.51
C ALA A 53 -7.39 -8.03 -0.84
N SER A 54 -6.63 -8.35 -1.89
CA SER A 54 -7.02 -8.17 -3.28
C SER A 54 -7.17 -9.52 -3.98
N SER A 55 -8.39 -9.87 -4.37
CA SER A 55 -8.65 -11.06 -5.17
C SER A 55 -8.06 -10.97 -6.58
N SER A 56 -8.00 -9.76 -7.15
CA SER A 56 -7.46 -9.52 -8.50
C SER A 56 -5.93 -9.66 -8.60
N LEU A 57 -5.23 -9.55 -7.47
CA LEU A 57 -3.77 -9.63 -7.39
C LEU A 57 -3.29 -10.84 -6.58
N ASP A 58 -4.20 -11.60 -5.96
CA ASP A 58 -3.91 -12.73 -5.08
C ASP A 58 -2.90 -12.39 -3.96
N VAL A 59 -3.08 -11.22 -3.33
CA VAL A 59 -2.24 -10.76 -2.21
C VAL A 59 -3.10 -10.26 -1.05
N LEU A 60 -2.54 -10.37 0.15
CA LEU A 60 -3.15 -9.92 1.40
C LEU A 60 -2.53 -8.60 1.86
N SER A 61 -3.27 -7.85 2.67
CA SER A 61 -2.71 -6.79 3.51
C SER A 61 -1.75 -7.38 4.53
N ARG A 62 -0.66 -6.66 4.83
CA ARG A 62 0.30 -7.05 5.87
C ARG A 62 0.12 -6.19 7.13
N GLU A 63 0.66 -6.65 8.26
CA GLU A 63 0.56 -5.93 9.54
C GLU A 63 1.28 -4.58 9.50
N GLU A 64 2.43 -4.52 8.81
CA GLU A 64 3.26 -3.31 8.69
C GLU A 64 2.69 -2.24 7.73
N ASP A 65 1.74 -2.59 6.86
CA ASP A 65 1.26 -1.68 5.81
C ASP A 65 0.61 -0.42 6.40
N SER A 66 -0.08 -0.54 7.54
CA SER A 66 -0.69 0.60 8.24
C SER A 66 0.36 1.62 8.64
N GLY A 67 1.50 1.15 9.19
CA GLY A 67 2.59 2.01 9.63
C GLY A 67 3.32 2.68 8.47
N ILE A 68 3.55 1.94 7.37
CA ILE A 68 4.17 2.49 6.17
C ILE A 68 3.29 3.60 5.58
N ILE A 69 1.99 3.36 5.42
CA ILE A 69 1.08 4.37 4.87
C ILE A 69 0.99 5.58 5.81
N GLN A 70 0.91 5.38 7.12
CA GLN A 70 0.91 6.46 8.10
C GLN A 70 2.14 7.36 7.97
N ALA A 71 3.34 6.78 7.85
CA ALA A 71 4.58 7.53 7.68
C ALA A 71 4.57 8.43 6.43
N TYR A 72 3.99 7.95 5.32
CA TYR A 72 3.77 8.77 4.11
C TYR A 72 2.83 9.96 4.36
N PHE A 73 1.76 9.77 5.13
CA PHE A 73 0.84 10.87 5.50
C PHE A 73 1.49 11.89 6.43
N ASP A 74 2.35 11.42 7.34
CA ASP A 74 3.07 12.26 8.29
C ASP A 74 4.24 13.01 7.65
N GLY A 75 4.56 12.71 6.39
CA GLY A 75 5.66 13.33 5.64
C GLY A 75 7.04 12.85 6.09
N GLU A 76 7.11 11.69 6.74
CA GLU A 76 8.38 11.08 7.12
C GLU A 76 9.08 10.54 5.87
N ASN A 77 10.39 10.78 5.75
CA ASN A 77 11.20 10.15 4.70
C ASN A 77 11.25 8.64 4.97
N VAL A 78 10.42 7.88 4.27
CA VAL A 78 10.40 6.41 4.33
C VAL A 78 11.62 5.86 3.57
N ILE A 79 12.82 6.06 4.11
CA ILE A 79 14.03 5.37 3.64
C ILE A 79 14.17 4.11 4.50
N GLN A 80 13.68 2.98 4.00
CA GLN A 80 13.93 1.70 4.64
C GLN A 80 15.23 1.11 4.11
N GLN A 81 16.30 1.21 4.91
CA GLN A 81 17.51 0.43 4.70
C GLN A 81 17.18 -1.05 4.92
N GLU A 82 17.60 -1.88 3.96
CA GLU A 82 17.49 -3.34 4.02
C GLU A 82 18.26 -3.90 5.24
N LEU A 83 17.64 -4.84 5.96
CA LEU A 83 18.30 -5.77 6.89
C LEU A 83 18.78 -7.01 6.12
#